data_AF-A0A1H5CII0-F1
#
_entry.id   AF-A0A1H5CII0-F1
#
_cell.length_a   1.000
_cell.length_b   1.000
_cell.length_c   1.000
_cell.angle_alpha   90.00
_cell.angle_beta   90.00
_cell.angle_gamma   90.00
#
_symmetry.space_group_name_H-M   'P 1'
#
loop_
_entity.id
_entity.type
_entity.pdbx_description
1 polymer ?
#
loop_
_entity_poly.entity_id
_entity_poly.type
_entity_poly.pdbx_seq_one_letter_code
_entity_poly.pdbx_strand_id
1 'polypeptide(L)'
;MNKKMIKSNINKGSFKIVDSSQPANDLIDKVYSYYNEMPIAWGRYFTTGYPVEYSHNLENNTLHENNIKLLPIARHTNHVGGSYSQGVTDAKQGVNDLFSTFTVNYWKSQGSEFFFFLDVEGNVSGSNGSISEEYYRGWSETLISYSKEKSENSVNILPCVYANYHDNTTFSILIKGEITCYGLWIARYHSSPEKWPSWNENFAVPKLIQNSSIPVFLRQYASGEQVNEEFDLDQTNPNIIGFKERFLNKLILPPSSNIS
;
A
#
# COMPACT_ATOMS: atom_id res chain seq x y z
N MET A 1 -44.52 -21.79 2.70
CA MET A 1 -43.36 -21.28 1.93
C MET A 1 -42.38 -20.64 2.91
N ASN A 2 -41.32 -21.37 3.28
CA ASN A 2 -40.28 -20.87 4.18
C ASN A 2 -39.40 -19.86 3.43
N LYS A 3 -39.48 -18.58 3.80
CA LYS A 3 -38.47 -17.57 3.43
C LYS A 3 -37.17 -17.96 4.13
N LYS A 4 -36.26 -18.59 3.39
CA LYS A 4 -34.84 -18.67 3.76
C LYS A 4 -34.34 -17.24 3.94
N MET A 5 -34.20 -16.80 5.19
CA MET A 5 -33.34 -15.68 5.53
C MET A 5 -31.92 -16.08 5.11
N ILE A 6 -31.47 -15.57 3.97
CA ILE A 6 -30.05 -15.52 3.63
C ILE A 6 -29.43 -14.59 4.67
N LYS A 7 -28.77 -15.16 5.67
CA LYS A 7 -27.94 -14.41 6.61
C LYS A 7 -26.83 -13.74 5.80
N SER A 8 -26.94 -12.43 5.66
CA SER A 8 -25.92 -11.56 5.12
C SER A 8 -24.71 -11.57 6.08
N ASN A 9 -23.73 -12.43 5.83
CA ASN A 9 -22.38 -12.32 6.42
C ASN A 9 -21.61 -11.19 5.72
N ILE A 10 -22.18 -9.98 5.67
CA ILE A 10 -21.53 -8.82 5.04
C ILE A 10 -20.40 -8.38 5.97
N ASN A 11 -19.16 -8.68 5.56
CA ASN A 11 -17.93 -7.93 5.81
C ASN A 11 -17.69 -7.41 7.24
N LYS A 12 -17.91 -8.24 8.27
CA LYS A 12 -17.46 -7.90 9.63
C LYS A 12 -15.93 -7.94 9.69
N GLY A 13 -15.29 -6.79 9.47
CA GLY A 13 -13.86 -6.58 9.73
C GLY A 13 -13.00 -6.17 8.55
N SER A 14 -13.55 -6.06 7.33
CA SER A 14 -12.84 -5.42 6.21
C SER A 14 -13.20 -3.94 6.11
N PHE A 15 -12.20 -3.10 5.85
CA PHE A 15 -12.34 -1.66 5.68
C PHE A 15 -12.00 -1.26 4.25
N LYS A 16 -12.62 -0.18 3.78
CA LYS A 16 -12.42 0.39 2.45
C LYS A 16 -11.13 1.18 2.42
N ILE A 17 -10.30 0.87 1.43
CA ILE A 17 -9.13 1.65 1.07
C ILE A 17 -9.27 1.95 -0.42
N VAL A 18 -8.67 3.04 -0.86
CA VAL A 18 -8.58 3.39 -2.26
C VAL A 18 -7.15 3.79 -2.55
N ASP A 19 -6.71 3.65 -3.78
CA ASP A 19 -5.53 4.32 -4.29
C ASP A 19 -5.83 4.98 -5.62
N SER A 20 -5.06 6.03 -5.95
CA SER A 20 -5.33 6.83 -7.13
C SER A 20 -4.07 7.47 -7.65
N SER A 21 -4.07 7.77 -8.95
CA SER A 21 -3.06 8.60 -9.59
C SER A 21 -3.33 10.11 -9.42
N GLN A 22 -4.61 10.48 -9.23
CA GLN A 22 -5.03 11.86 -9.00
C GLN A 22 -5.04 12.21 -7.50
N PRO A 23 -4.94 13.51 -7.14
CA PRO A 23 -5.02 13.97 -5.75
C PRO A 23 -6.34 13.60 -5.06
N ALA A 24 -6.26 13.20 -3.79
CA ALA A 24 -7.43 12.80 -3.02
C ALA A 24 -8.48 13.92 -2.89
N ASN A 25 -8.08 15.20 -2.89
CA ASN A 25 -9.00 16.33 -2.82
C ASN A 25 -9.96 16.42 -4.02
N ASP A 26 -9.58 15.87 -5.16
CA ASP A 26 -10.42 15.86 -6.37
C ASP A 26 -11.39 14.67 -6.40
N LEU A 27 -11.10 13.64 -5.60
CA LEU A 27 -11.79 12.34 -5.67
C LEU A 27 -12.58 11.99 -4.42
N ILE A 28 -12.36 12.64 -3.28
CA ILE A 28 -12.93 12.24 -1.99
C ILE A 28 -14.46 12.15 -2.01
N ASP A 29 -15.14 13.14 -2.61
CA ASP A 29 -16.60 13.15 -2.73
C ASP A 29 -17.12 12.05 -3.66
N LYS A 30 -16.34 11.71 -4.70
CA LYS A 30 -16.67 10.59 -5.60
C LYS A 30 -16.52 9.26 -4.91
N VAL A 31 -15.44 9.07 -4.13
CA VAL A 31 -15.23 7.87 -3.31
C VAL A 31 -16.33 7.74 -2.26
N TYR A 32 -16.70 8.83 -1.58
CA TYR A 32 -17.81 8.83 -0.64
C TYR A 32 -19.13 8.50 -1.33
N SER A 33 -19.42 9.11 -2.48
CA SER A 33 -20.64 8.83 -3.27
C SER A 33 -20.68 7.38 -3.75
N TYR A 34 -19.52 6.83 -4.12
CA TYR A 34 -19.37 5.42 -4.43
C TYR A 34 -19.67 4.60 -3.19
N TYR A 35 -18.88 4.65 -2.11
CA TYR A 35 -19.03 3.71 -0.99
C TYR A 35 -20.14 4.02 0.02
N ASN A 36 -20.72 5.21 -0.02
CA ASN A 36 -21.53 5.81 1.04
C ASN A 36 -20.81 5.79 2.41
N GLU A 37 -19.47 5.91 2.40
CA GLU A 37 -18.57 5.89 3.55
C GLU A 37 -17.19 6.40 3.10
N MET A 38 -16.46 7.07 3.99
CA MET A 38 -15.06 7.46 3.72
C MET A 38 -14.13 6.23 3.80
N PRO A 39 -13.09 6.15 2.94
CA PRO A 39 -12.06 5.13 3.10
C PRO A 39 -11.22 5.41 4.34
N ILE A 40 -10.66 4.38 4.96
CA ILE A 40 -9.82 4.55 6.17
C ILE A 40 -8.38 4.91 5.81
N ALA A 41 -7.97 4.63 4.58
CA ALA A 41 -6.66 4.97 4.05
C ALA A 41 -6.71 5.24 2.54
N TRP A 42 -5.73 5.98 2.05
CA TRP A 42 -5.57 6.36 0.65
C TRP A 42 -4.14 6.06 0.17
N GLY A 43 -4.00 5.20 -0.85
CA GLY A 43 -2.75 4.87 -1.50
C GLY A 43 -2.26 6.02 -2.37
N ARG A 44 -1.06 6.54 -2.08
CA ARG A 44 -0.45 7.64 -2.84
C ARG A 44 1.03 7.39 -3.09
N TYR A 45 1.49 7.80 -4.26
CA TYR A 45 2.85 7.54 -4.71
C TYR A 45 3.84 8.57 -4.16
N PHE A 46 4.95 8.06 -3.64
CA PHE A 46 6.14 8.82 -3.25
C PHE A 46 7.28 8.39 -4.17
N THR A 47 7.69 9.33 -5.00
CA THR A 47 8.76 9.23 -5.99
C THR A 47 9.08 10.66 -6.41
N THR A 48 10.15 10.87 -7.18
CA THR A 48 10.43 12.19 -7.74
C THR A 48 10.41 12.15 -9.26
N GLY A 49 9.64 13.05 -9.88
CA GLY A 49 9.60 13.25 -11.32
C GLY A 49 8.44 12.60 -12.07
N TYR A 50 7.39 12.15 -11.36
CA TYR A 50 6.19 11.57 -11.95
C TYR A 50 4.94 12.43 -11.70
N PRO A 51 4.01 12.51 -12.66
CA PRO A 51 2.82 13.39 -12.56
C PRO A 51 1.75 12.91 -11.56
N VAL A 52 1.94 11.77 -10.90
CA VAL A 52 0.93 11.11 -10.04
C VAL A 52 1.28 11.12 -8.55
N GLU A 53 2.32 11.88 -8.19
CA GLU A 53 2.87 11.97 -6.84
C GLU A 53 1.89 12.54 -5.83
N TYR A 54 2.11 12.17 -4.57
CA TYR A 54 1.42 12.77 -3.44
C TYR A 54 1.68 14.27 -3.36
N SER A 55 0.64 15.08 -3.56
CA SER A 55 0.72 16.52 -3.45
C SER A 55 0.37 16.95 -2.03
N HIS A 56 1.34 16.89 -1.12
CA HIS A 56 1.12 17.21 0.29
C HIS A 56 0.46 18.59 0.49
N ASN A 57 0.79 19.59 -0.33
CA ASN A 57 0.19 20.92 -0.25
C ASN A 57 -1.31 20.96 -0.58
N LEU A 58 -1.79 20.03 -1.42
CA LEU A 58 -3.20 19.96 -1.84
C LEU A 58 -3.99 18.95 -1.01
N GLU A 59 -3.36 17.83 -0.64
CA GLU A 59 -4.05 16.65 -0.11
C GLU A 59 -4.05 16.58 1.43
N ASN A 60 -3.04 17.16 2.11
CA ASN A 60 -2.85 17.02 3.56
C ASN A 60 -4.13 17.37 4.35
N ASN A 61 -4.68 18.55 4.12
CA ASN A 61 -5.84 19.02 4.91
C ASN A 61 -7.06 18.13 4.67
N THR A 62 -7.38 17.84 3.40
CA THR A 62 -8.54 17.02 3.05
C THR A 62 -8.46 15.62 3.67
N LEU A 63 -7.29 14.99 3.60
CA LEU A 63 -7.08 13.67 4.22
C LEU A 63 -7.14 13.75 5.75
N HIS A 64 -6.55 14.78 6.36
CA HIS A 64 -6.56 14.97 7.81
C HIS A 64 -7.98 15.18 8.36
N GLU A 65 -8.74 16.11 7.79
CA GLU A 65 -10.10 16.46 8.23
C GLU A 65 -11.06 15.26 8.17
N ASN A 66 -10.82 14.34 7.23
CA ASN A 66 -11.60 13.11 7.08
C ASN A 66 -10.99 11.90 7.81
N ASN A 67 -9.91 12.10 8.58
CA ASN A 67 -9.18 11.06 9.31
C ASN A 67 -8.75 9.88 8.40
N ILE A 68 -8.34 10.20 7.18
CA ILE A 68 -7.87 9.24 6.17
C ILE A 68 -6.35 9.14 6.27
N LYS A 69 -5.85 7.93 6.50
CA LYS A 69 -4.41 7.66 6.57
C LYS A 69 -3.79 7.57 5.17
N LEU A 70 -2.57 8.04 4.98
CA LEU A 70 -1.80 7.73 3.78
C LEU A 70 -1.21 6.33 3.86
N LEU A 71 -1.41 5.58 2.78
CA LEU A 71 -0.72 4.36 2.44
C LEU A 71 0.35 4.71 1.40
N PRO A 72 1.61 4.91 1.80
CA PRO A 72 2.64 5.37 0.88
C PRO A 72 3.10 4.25 -0.05
N ILE A 73 3.29 4.58 -1.33
CA ILE A 73 3.65 3.64 -2.40
C ILE A 73 4.93 4.12 -3.10
N ALA A 74 5.96 3.28 -3.15
CA ALA A 74 7.19 3.55 -3.88
C ALA A 74 7.02 3.14 -5.34
N ARG A 75 6.95 4.11 -6.25
CA ARG A 75 6.79 3.86 -7.69
C ARG A 75 8.13 3.70 -8.40
N HIS A 76 8.77 2.55 -8.19
CA HIS A 76 10.03 2.18 -8.88
C HIS A 76 9.85 0.94 -9.77
N THR A 77 8.65 0.80 -10.31
CA THR A 77 8.15 -0.38 -11.05
C THR A 77 9.10 -0.86 -12.16
N ASN A 78 9.79 0.07 -12.83
CA ASN A 78 10.69 -0.26 -13.94
C ASN A 78 12.09 -0.73 -13.49
N HIS A 79 12.40 -0.61 -12.20
CA HIS A 79 13.69 -0.98 -11.62
C HIS A 79 13.65 -2.26 -10.80
N VAL A 80 12.45 -2.79 -10.50
CA VAL A 80 12.28 -3.88 -9.51
C VAL A 80 13.02 -5.17 -9.87
N GLY A 81 13.28 -5.42 -11.16
CA GLY A 81 14.12 -6.53 -11.65
C GLY A 81 15.62 -6.24 -11.65
N GLY A 82 16.07 -5.11 -11.09
CA GLY A 82 17.43 -4.59 -11.21
C GLY A 82 18.45 -5.21 -10.25
N SER A 83 19.54 -4.49 -10.00
CA SER A 83 20.62 -4.90 -9.10
C SER A 83 20.40 -4.44 -7.66
N TYR A 84 21.20 -4.97 -6.73
CA TYR A 84 21.29 -4.47 -5.36
C TYR A 84 21.56 -2.96 -5.30
N SER A 85 22.53 -2.44 -6.07
CA SER A 85 22.88 -1.03 -6.08
C SER A 85 21.75 -0.11 -6.57
N GLN A 86 20.94 -0.59 -7.51
CA GLN A 86 19.73 0.12 -7.93
C GLN A 86 18.70 0.16 -6.80
N GLY A 87 18.46 -0.97 -6.13
CA GLY A 87 17.56 -1.03 -4.97
C GLY A 87 17.97 -0.07 -3.85
N VAL A 88 19.27 0.01 -3.53
CA VAL A 88 19.82 0.98 -2.55
C VAL A 88 19.51 2.41 -2.96
N THR A 89 19.69 2.75 -4.24
CA THR A 89 19.49 4.11 -4.77
C THR A 89 18.02 4.51 -4.66
N ASP A 90 17.13 3.65 -5.13
CA ASP A 90 15.69 3.84 -5.12
C ASP A 90 15.13 3.94 -3.69
N ALA A 91 15.63 3.12 -2.76
CA ALA A 91 15.24 3.20 -1.35
C ALA A 91 15.65 4.53 -0.71
N LYS A 92 16.87 5.02 -0.99
CA LYS A 92 17.32 6.33 -0.50
C LYS A 92 16.48 7.46 -1.04
N GLN A 93 16.12 7.41 -2.32
CA GLN A 93 15.25 8.40 -2.95
C GLN A 93 13.88 8.43 -2.27
N GLY A 94 13.23 7.27 -2.09
CA GLY A 94 11.94 7.20 -1.43
C GLY A 94 11.97 7.65 0.04
N VAL A 95 13.00 7.29 0.80
CA VAL A 95 13.18 7.79 2.18
C VAL A 95 13.38 9.30 2.18
N ASN A 96 14.20 9.85 1.28
CA ASN A 96 14.40 11.30 1.21
C ASN A 96 13.09 12.03 0.88
N ASP A 97 12.26 11.48 -0.01
CA ASP A 97 10.96 12.05 -0.37
C ASP A 97 9.93 12.01 0.79
N LEU A 98 9.90 10.89 1.53
CA LEU A 98 9.09 10.80 2.75
C LEU A 98 9.50 11.82 3.82
N PHE A 99 10.81 12.01 4.02
CA PHE A 99 11.34 12.92 5.04
C PHE A 99 11.42 14.39 4.58
N SER A 100 11.34 14.67 3.28
CA SER A 100 11.12 16.03 2.76
C SER A 100 9.65 16.43 2.88
N THR A 101 8.74 15.47 2.75
CA THR A 101 7.29 15.70 2.88
C THR A 101 6.87 15.90 4.34
N PHE A 102 7.41 15.10 5.26
CA PHE A 102 7.10 15.17 6.68
C PHE A 102 8.37 15.29 7.51
N THR A 103 8.41 16.27 8.41
CA THR A 103 9.58 16.48 9.28
C THR A 103 9.78 15.29 10.24
N VAL A 104 11.03 15.04 10.64
CA VAL A 104 11.37 13.97 11.62
C VAL A 104 10.52 14.08 12.90
N ASN A 105 10.28 15.30 13.40
CA ASN A 105 9.46 15.52 14.59
C ASN A 105 8.00 15.12 14.35
N TYR A 106 7.48 15.34 13.14
CA TYR A 106 6.14 14.89 12.79
C TYR A 106 6.03 13.37 12.82
N TRP A 107 6.97 12.66 12.17
CA TRP A 107 7.03 11.20 12.21
C TRP A 107 7.06 10.67 13.64
N LYS A 108 7.96 11.20 14.48
CA LYS A 108 8.06 10.84 15.91
C LYS A 108 6.74 11.01 16.66
N SER A 109 5.96 12.04 16.33
CA SER A 109 4.66 12.29 16.97
C SER A 109 3.57 11.28 16.58
N GLN A 110 3.71 10.63 15.41
CA GLN A 110 2.78 9.63 14.89
C GLN A 110 3.18 8.20 15.32
N GLY A 111 4.46 7.95 15.60
CA GLY A 111 4.98 6.63 15.96
C GLY A 111 6.44 6.46 15.56
N SER A 112 6.94 5.22 15.67
CA SER A 112 8.33 4.88 15.32
C SER A 112 8.44 3.93 14.13
N GLU A 113 7.33 3.43 13.61
CA GLU A 113 7.32 2.41 12.55
C GLU A 113 6.23 2.72 11.52
N PHE A 114 6.60 2.82 10.26
CA PHE A 114 5.68 3.16 9.17
C PHE A 114 5.91 2.26 7.96
N PHE A 115 4.84 1.85 7.28
CA PHE A 115 4.95 1.06 6.06
C PHE A 115 5.31 1.89 4.85
N PHE A 116 5.97 1.26 3.88
CA PHE A 116 6.14 1.78 2.53
C PHE A 116 6.07 0.63 1.54
N PHE A 117 5.10 0.68 0.62
CA PHE A 117 4.80 -0.42 -0.29
C PHE A 117 5.55 -0.23 -1.61
N LEU A 118 6.45 -1.15 -1.96
CA LEU A 118 7.05 -1.19 -3.29
C LEU A 118 6.01 -1.65 -4.31
N ASP A 119 5.81 -0.86 -5.34
CA ASP A 119 4.94 -1.19 -6.48
C ASP A 119 5.66 -2.14 -7.46
N VAL A 120 5.20 -3.39 -7.53
CA VAL A 120 5.75 -4.46 -8.37
C VAL A 120 4.76 -4.84 -9.46
N GLU A 121 4.66 -3.99 -10.48
CA GLU A 121 3.80 -4.20 -11.65
C GLU A 121 4.54 -4.40 -12.99
N GLY A 122 5.87 -4.29 -13.02
CA GLY A 122 6.64 -4.46 -14.25
C GLY A 122 6.47 -3.38 -15.32
N ASN A 123 7.27 -3.48 -16.40
CA ASN A 123 7.11 -2.59 -17.55
C ASN A 123 5.83 -2.93 -18.31
N VAL A 124 5.05 -1.90 -18.64
CA VAL A 124 3.80 -1.89 -19.42
C VAL A 124 3.94 -2.45 -20.86
N SER A 125 5.07 -3.06 -21.21
CA SER A 125 5.40 -3.61 -22.52
C SER A 125 5.53 -5.15 -22.53
N GLY A 126 4.87 -5.86 -21.61
CA GLY A 126 4.63 -7.30 -21.72
C GLY A 126 5.58 -8.23 -20.97
N SER A 127 6.44 -7.71 -20.09
CA SER A 127 7.08 -8.50 -19.05
C SER A 127 6.64 -7.98 -17.68
N ASN A 128 5.82 -8.79 -16.98
CA ASN A 128 5.60 -8.62 -15.55
C ASN A 128 7.00 -8.65 -14.89
N GLY A 129 7.49 -7.48 -14.53
CA GLY A 129 8.76 -7.32 -13.85
C GLY A 129 8.56 -7.80 -12.43
N SER A 130 8.78 -9.09 -12.23
CA SER A 130 8.94 -9.63 -10.89
C SER A 130 10.14 -8.97 -10.23
N ILE A 131 10.10 -8.81 -8.91
CA ILE A 131 11.28 -8.33 -8.18
C ILE A 131 12.45 -9.29 -8.42
N SER A 132 13.66 -8.77 -8.54
CA SER A 132 14.86 -9.59 -8.35
C SER A 132 15.18 -9.68 -6.87
N GLU A 133 15.84 -10.78 -6.47
CA GLU A 133 16.26 -10.97 -5.09
C GLU A 133 17.27 -9.89 -4.66
N GLU A 134 18.24 -9.57 -5.53
CA GLU A 134 19.27 -8.57 -5.27
C GLU A 134 18.68 -7.17 -5.10
N TYR A 135 17.79 -6.76 -6.01
CA TYR A 135 17.13 -5.46 -5.94
C TYR A 135 16.34 -5.32 -4.64
N TYR A 136 15.46 -6.28 -4.33
CA TYR A 136 14.62 -6.18 -3.15
C TYR A 136 15.44 -6.25 -1.87
N ARG A 137 16.53 -7.03 -1.82
CA ARG A 137 17.48 -7.02 -0.70
C ARG A 137 18.09 -5.64 -0.51
N GLY A 138 18.65 -5.04 -1.57
CA GLY A 138 19.22 -3.70 -1.50
C GLY A 138 18.21 -2.63 -1.12
N TRP A 139 16.99 -2.71 -1.65
CA TRP A 139 15.91 -1.79 -1.36
C TRP A 139 15.43 -1.90 0.10
N SER A 140 15.07 -3.10 0.55
CA SER A 140 14.49 -3.34 1.88
C SER A 140 15.49 -3.07 3.01
N GLU A 141 16.74 -3.52 2.90
CA GLU A 141 17.80 -3.27 3.89
C GLU A 141 18.13 -1.77 3.99
N THR A 142 18.22 -1.10 2.84
CA THR A 142 18.50 0.34 2.80
C THR A 142 17.35 1.16 3.35
N LEU A 143 16.10 0.78 3.06
CA LEU A 143 14.92 1.47 3.57
C LEU A 143 14.93 1.54 5.10
N ILE A 144 15.21 0.41 5.74
CA ILE A 144 15.30 0.29 7.21
C ILE A 144 16.51 1.06 7.75
N SER A 145 17.70 0.81 7.21
CA SER A 145 18.93 1.40 7.75
C SER A 145 19.01 2.91 7.53
N TYR A 146 18.65 3.38 6.34
CA TYR A 146 18.73 4.79 5.98
C TYR A 146 17.64 5.64 6.63
N SER A 147 16.43 5.11 6.82
CA SER A 147 15.39 5.83 7.60
C SER A 147 15.79 6.01 9.07
N LYS A 148 16.43 5.01 9.67
CA LYS A 148 17.01 5.13 11.01
C LYS A 148 18.14 6.15 11.04
N GLU A 149 19.05 6.14 10.07
CA GLU A 149 20.12 7.13 9.97
C GLU A 149 19.54 8.56 9.89
N LYS A 150 18.59 8.80 8.99
CA LYS A 150 17.94 10.11 8.77
C LYS A 150 17.15 10.63 9.96
N SER A 151 16.69 9.73 10.83
CA SER A 151 15.84 10.05 11.97
C SER A 151 16.53 9.88 13.32
N GLU A 152 17.84 9.67 13.34
CA GLU A 152 18.60 9.39 14.58
C GLU A 152 18.00 8.19 15.37
N ASN A 153 17.68 7.12 14.65
CA ASN A 153 17.06 5.87 15.13
C ASN A 153 15.63 6.00 15.68
N SER A 154 14.95 7.13 15.48
CA SER A 154 13.61 7.32 16.01
C SER A 154 12.48 6.82 15.12
N VAL A 155 12.73 6.68 13.83
CA VAL A 155 11.75 6.27 12.82
C VAL A 155 12.33 5.13 11.99
N ASN A 156 11.51 4.11 11.76
CA ASN A 156 11.83 2.95 10.95
C ASN A 156 10.80 2.79 9.83
N ILE A 157 11.24 2.90 8.58
CA ILE A 157 10.39 2.62 7.43
C ILE A 157 10.46 1.12 7.11
N LEU A 158 9.31 0.49 7.15
CA LEU A 158 9.12 -0.95 7.06
C LEU A 158 8.78 -1.34 5.59
N PRO A 159 9.63 -2.16 4.94
CA PRO A 159 9.42 -2.57 3.56
C PRO A 159 8.21 -3.50 3.43
N CYS A 160 7.29 -3.12 2.54
CA CYS A 160 6.14 -3.91 2.12
C CYS A 160 6.12 -4.03 0.59
N VAL A 161 5.30 -4.95 0.06
CA VAL A 161 5.19 -5.18 -1.38
C VAL A 161 3.74 -5.14 -1.82
N TYR A 162 3.47 -4.36 -2.87
CA TYR A 162 2.30 -4.50 -3.70
C TYR A 162 2.67 -5.32 -4.94
N ALA A 163 1.93 -6.39 -5.24
CA ALA A 163 2.23 -7.25 -6.37
C ALA A 163 0.98 -7.95 -6.92
N ASN A 164 1.02 -8.30 -8.20
CA ASN A 164 -0.02 -9.09 -8.83
C ASN A 164 -0.12 -10.50 -8.22
N TYR A 165 -1.35 -10.99 -8.00
CA TYR A 165 -1.63 -12.34 -7.49
C TYR A 165 -0.88 -13.47 -8.24
N HIS A 166 -0.63 -13.30 -9.53
CA HIS A 166 0.03 -14.30 -10.37
C HIS A 166 1.55 -14.20 -10.39
N ASP A 167 2.16 -13.25 -9.69
CA ASP A 167 3.61 -13.07 -9.64
C ASP A 167 4.28 -14.04 -8.65
N ASN A 168 4.26 -15.32 -9.01
CA ASN A 168 4.87 -16.38 -8.21
C ASN A 168 6.38 -16.18 -8.02
N THR A 169 7.06 -15.52 -8.95
CA THR A 169 8.51 -15.23 -8.84
C THR A 169 8.76 -14.28 -7.68
N THR A 170 8.03 -13.16 -7.62
CA THR A 170 8.11 -12.21 -6.51
C THR A 170 7.81 -12.90 -5.18
N PHE A 171 6.71 -13.64 -5.10
CA PHE A 171 6.34 -14.32 -3.86
C PHE A 171 7.36 -15.38 -3.45
N SER A 172 7.94 -16.13 -4.39
CA SER A 172 8.97 -17.14 -4.11
C SER A 172 10.22 -16.52 -3.50
N ILE A 173 10.61 -15.31 -3.93
CA ILE A 173 11.74 -14.58 -3.36
C ILE A 173 11.43 -14.15 -1.92
N LEU A 174 10.25 -13.56 -1.69
CA LEU A 174 9.89 -13.02 -0.37
C LEU A 174 9.79 -14.11 0.71
N ILE A 175 9.28 -15.31 0.37
CA ILE A 175 9.08 -16.37 1.38
C ILE A 175 10.34 -17.17 1.72
N LYS A 176 11.49 -16.95 1.06
CA LYS A 176 12.76 -17.62 1.43
C LYS A 176 13.21 -17.30 2.86
N GLY A 177 12.69 -16.21 3.44
CA GLY A 177 12.96 -15.82 4.83
C GLY A 177 14.30 -15.10 5.06
N GLU A 178 15.08 -14.89 4.00
CA GLU A 178 16.39 -14.20 4.07
C GLU A 178 16.29 -12.69 3.85
N ILE A 179 15.13 -12.21 3.39
CA ILE A 179 14.89 -10.79 3.12
C ILE A 179 13.61 -10.39 3.83
N THR A 180 13.64 -9.24 4.49
CA THR A 180 12.52 -8.80 5.32
C THR A 180 11.41 -8.21 4.45
N CYS A 181 10.19 -8.68 4.65
CA CYS A 181 8.96 -8.07 4.14
C CYS A 181 7.93 -8.04 5.26
N TYR A 182 7.43 -6.85 5.58
CA TYR A 182 6.52 -6.67 6.71
C TYR A 182 5.04 -6.81 6.35
N GLY A 183 4.71 -6.84 5.05
CA GLY A 183 3.34 -6.97 4.62
C GLY A 183 3.17 -6.95 3.11
N LEU A 184 2.03 -7.51 2.69
CA LEU A 184 1.66 -7.64 1.29
C LEU A 184 0.33 -6.95 1.01
N TRP A 185 0.28 -6.35 -0.17
CA TRP A 185 -0.92 -5.85 -0.82
C TRP A 185 -1.05 -6.54 -2.19
N ILE A 186 -2.13 -7.30 -2.38
CA ILE A 186 -2.25 -8.17 -3.55
C ILE A 186 -3.21 -7.57 -4.58
N ALA A 187 -2.73 -7.37 -5.81
CA ALA A 187 -3.57 -7.04 -6.94
C ALA A 187 -4.30 -8.30 -7.43
N ARG A 188 -5.61 -8.39 -7.18
CA ARG A 188 -6.44 -9.52 -7.58
C ARG A 188 -7.88 -9.12 -7.85
N TYR A 189 -8.14 -8.85 -9.12
CA TYR A 189 -9.42 -8.31 -9.56
C TYR A 189 -10.48 -9.37 -9.78
N HIS A 190 -11.74 -9.00 -9.56
CA HIS A 190 -12.86 -9.71 -10.15
C HIS A 190 -13.03 -9.31 -11.61
N SER A 191 -13.48 -10.21 -12.48
CA SER A 191 -13.85 -9.88 -13.86
C SER A 191 -15.05 -8.94 -13.94
N SER A 192 -15.92 -8.98 -12.93
CA SER A 192 -17.03 -8.06 -12.75
C SER A 192 -17.06 -7.66 -11.28
N PRO A 193 -16.39 -6.57 -10.90
CA PRO A 193 -16.26 -6.21 -9.50
C PRO A 193 -17.62 -5.82 -8.92
N GLU A 194 -18.02 -6.52 -7.86
CA GLU A 194 -19.06 -6.02 -6.98
C GLU A 194 -18.58 -4.73 -6.32
N LYS A 195 -19.52 -3.86 -5.98
CA LYS A 195 -19.23 -2.59 -5.31
C LYS A 195 -18.39 -2.77 -4.03
N TRP A 196 -18.66 -3.83 -3.27
CA TRP A 196 -17.94 -4.20 -2.05
C TRP A 196 -17.99 -5.72 -1.86
N PRO A 197 -17.09 -6.48 -2.50
CA PRO A 197 -17.14 -7.94 -2.48
C PRO A 197 -16.87 -8.48 -1.07
N SER A 198 -17.30 -9.72 -0.81
CA SER A 198 -16.89 -10.41 0.41
C SER A 198 -15.42 -10.82 0.34
N TRP A 199 -14.71 -10.74 1.46
CA TRP A 199 -13.35 -11.31 1.53
C TRP A 199 -13.39 -12.82 1.33
N ASN A 200 -12.61 -13.31 0.37
CA ASN A 200 -12.43 -14.74 0.11
C ASN A 200 -10.93 -15.04 0.09
N GLU A 201 -10.41 -15.62 1.18
CA GLU A 201 -8.99 -15.94 1.36
C GLU A 201 -8.43 -16.77 0.19
N ASN A 202 -9.17 -17.78 -0.26
CA ASN A 202 -8.75 -18.69 -1.34
C ASN A 202 -8.65 -18.01 -2.70
N PHE A 203 -9.29 -16.85 -2.85
CA PHE A 203 -9.22 -16.03 -4.05
C PHE A 203 -8.22 -14.88 -3.91
N ALA A 204 -8.19 -14.24 -2.74
CA ALA A 204 -7.42 -13.04 -2.48
C ALA A 204 -5.93 -13.31 -2.25
N VAL A 205 -5.59 -14.45 -1.63
CA VAL A 205 -4.22 -14.76 -1.19
C VAL A 205 -3.63 -15.88 -2.05
N PRO A 206 -2.51 -15.64 -2.75
CA PRO A 206 -1.81 -16.67 -3.51
C PRO A 206 -1.47 -17.87 -2.63
N LYS A 207 -1.77 -19.08 -3.11
CA LYS A 207 -1.51 -20.34 -2.38
C LYS A 207 -0.06 -20.45 -1.88
N LEU A 208 0.89 -19.92 -2.65
CA LEU A 208 2.31 -19.93 -2.34
C LEU A 208 2.65 -19.23 -1.01
N ILE A 209 1.88 -18.20 -0.63
CA ILE A 209 2.16 -17.39 0.56
C ILE A 209 1.17 -17.61 1.71
N GLN A 210 0.14 -18.46 1.53
CA GLN A 210 -0.90 -18.71 2.54
C GLN A 210 -0.33 -19.22 3.87
N ASN A 211 0.79 -19.94 3.83
CA ASN A 211 1.47 -20.46 5.03
C ASN A 211 2.74 -19.67 5.40
N SER A 212 2.98 -18.53 4.74
CA SER A 212 4.12 -17.68 5.07
C SER A 212 3.83 -16.85 6.32
N SER A 213 4.89 -16.38 6.99
CA SER A 213 4.77 -15.45 8.12
C SER A 213 4.46 -14.01 7.70
N ILE A 214 4.53 -13.70 6.40
CA ILE A 214 4.32 -12.35 5.87
C ILE A 214 2.81 -12.09 5.78
N PRO A 215 2.27 -11.10 6.50
CA PRO A 215 0.84 -10.84 6.50
C PRO A 215 0.38 -10.24 5.16
N VAL A 216 -0.70 -10.78 4.60
CA VAL A 216 -1.45 -10.10 3.53
C VAL A 216 -2.42 -9.14 4.18
N PHE A 217 -2.11 -7.84 4.13
CA PHE A 217 -2.94 -6.81 4.72
C PHE A 217 -4.08 -6.39 3.80
N LEU A 218 -3.79 -6.26 2.51
CA LEU A 218 -4.68 -5.63 1.56
C LEU A 218 -4.87 -6.47 0.32
N ARG A 219 -5.99 -6.24 -0.36
CA ARG A 219 -6.24 -6.68 -1.72
C ARG A 219 -6.82 -5.53 -2.53
N GLN A 220 -6.19 -5.21 -3.65
CA GLN A 220 -6.82 -4.42 -4.71
C GLN A 220 -7.75 -5.34 -5.49
N TYR A 221 -9.05 -5.11 -5.38
CA TYR A 221 -10.09 -6.01 -5.90
C TYR A 221 -10.74 -5.50 -7.18
N ALA A 222 -10.53 -4.23 -7.52
CA ALA A 222 -10.89 -3.64 -8.79
C ALA A 222 -9.93 -2.48 -9.10
N SER A 223 -9.51 -2.36 -10.36
CA SER A 223 -8.86 -1.14 -10.83
C SER A 223 -9.89 -0.09 -11.26
N GLY A 224 -9.49 1.17 -11.34
CA GLY A 224 -10.29 2.30 -11.82
C GLY A 224 -10.88 1.97 -13.17
N GLU A 225 -10.10 1.43 -14.10
CA GLU A 225 -10.57 1.00 -15.43
C GLU A 225 -11.79 0.05 -15.38
N GLN A 226 -11.95 -0.75 -14.32
CA GLN A 226 -13.08 -1.67 -14.18
C GLN A 226 -14.33 -1.02 -13.58
N VAL A 227 -14.21 0.14 -12.93
CA VAL A 227 -15.29 0.71 -12.10
C VAL A 227 -15.61 2.18 -12.36
N ASN A 228 -14.61 3.06 -12.47
CA ASN A 228 -14.81 4.51 -12.45
C ASN A 228 -13.75 5.36 -13.18
N GLU A 229 -12.67 4.74 -13.68
CA GLU A 229 -11.51 5.33 -14.37
C GLU A 229 -10.58 6.25 -13.53
N GLU A 230 -10.87 6.49 -12.25
CA GLU A 230 -10.19 7.52 -11.45
C GLU A 230 -9.46 7.00 -10.21
N PHE A 231 -10.00 5.97 -9.56
CA PHE A 231 -9.44 5.34 -8.37
C PHE A 231 -9.65 3.83 -8.34
N ASP A 232 -8.65 3.14 -7.84
CA ASP A 232 -8.65 1.72 -7.59
C ASP A 232 -9.32 1.41 -6.24
N LEU A 233 -9.86 0.19 -6.11
CA LEU A 233 -10.64 -0.23 -4.96
C LEU A 233 -9.92 -1.33 -4.18
N ASP A 234 -9.70 -1.05 -2.89
CA ASP A 234 -9.03 -1.95 -1.98
C ASP A 234 -9.91 -2.35 -0.81
N GLN A 235 -9.62 -3.56 -0.32
CA GLN A 235 -10.20 -4.06 0.92
C GLN A 235 -9.12 -4.61 1.84
N THR A 236 -9.28 -4.36 3.13
CA THR A 236 -8.40 -4.96 4.15
C THR A 236 -8.74 -6.42 4.39
N ASN A 237 -7.73 -7.22 4.74
CA ASN A 237 -7.90 -8.60 5.15
C ASN A 237 -8.52 -8.67 6.56
N PRO A 238 -9.77 -9.15 6.71
CA PRO A 238 -10.45 -9.22 8.00
C PRO A 238 -9.85 -10.27 8.94
N ASN A 239 -8.98 -11.16 8.44
CA ASN A 239 -8.34 -12.20 9.24
C ASN A 239 -7.11 -11.69 10.04
N ILE A 240 -6.72 -10.42 9.86
CA ILE A 240 -5.61 -9.82 10.60
C ILE A 240 -6.07 -9.45 12.02
N ILE A 241 -5.72 -10.30 12.98
CA ILE A 241 -5.91 -10.01 14.41
C ILE A 241 -5.06 -8.79 14.80
N GLY A 242 -5.68 -7.81 15.46
CA GLY A 242 -5.03 -6.55 15.81
C GLY A 242 -4.75 -5.65 14.61
N PHE A 243 -5.67 -5.61 13.64
CA PHE A 243 -5.50 -4.84 12.39
C PHE A 243 -5.10 -3.39 12.63
N LYS A 244 -5.66 -2.73 13.65
CA LYS A 244 -5.31 -1.35 13.96
C LYS A 244 -3.83 -1.22 14.35
N GLU A 245 -3.36 -2.06 15.25
CA GLU A 245 -1.99 -2.02 15.78
C GLU A 245 -0.97 -2.51 14.76
N ARG A 246 -1.32 -3.56 13.99
CA ARG A 246 -0.43 -4.22 13.03
C ARG A 246 -0.38 -3.51 11.68
N PHE A 247 -1.40 -2.74 11.32
CA PHE A 247 -1.48 -2.06 10.04
C PHE A 247 -1.78 -0.57 10.16
N LEU A 248 -2.95 -0.20 10.69
CA LEU A 248 -3.42 1.19 10.59
C LEU A 248 -2.51 2.19 11.33
N ASN A 249 -1.95 1.81 12.47
CA ASN A 249 -1.02 2.64 13.25
C ASN A 249 0.36 2.79 12.57
N LYS A 250 0.64 2.00 11.53
CA LYS A 250 1.86 2.08 10.72
C LYS A 250 1.63 2.88 9.44
N LEU A 251 0.45 3.49 9.29
CA LEU A 251 0.14 4.45 8.24
C LEU A 251 0.17 5.87 8.79
N ILE A 252 0.37 6.82 7.89
CA ILE A 252 0.61 8.23 8.24
C ILE A 252 -0.74 8.93 8.31
N LEU A 253 -1.09 9.61 9.40
CA LEU A 253 -2.13 10.64 9.28
C LEU A 253 -1.44 11.88 8.73
N PRO A 254 -1.84 12.46 7.60
CA PRO A 254 -1.28 13.73 7.15
C PRO A 254 -1.55 14.83 8.18
N PRO A 255 -0.72 15.88 8.25
CA PRO A 255 -0.98 17.01 9.12
C PRO A 255 -2.17 17.82 8.60
N SER A 256 -2.84 18.56 9.50
CA SER A 256 -3.93 19.48 9.13
C SER A 256 -3.47 20.70 8.32
N SER A 257 -2.15 20.90 8.21
CA SER A 257 -1.55 21.98 7.44
C SER A 257 -0.15 21.55 7.00
N ASN A 258 0.41 22.23 6.01
CA ASN A 258 1.80 21.98 5.63
C ASN A 258 2.72 22.24 6.81
N ILE A 259 3.62 21.29 7.07
CA ILE A 259 4.62 21.40 8.12
C ILE A 259 5.90 21.88 7.44
N SER A 260 6.36 23.07 7.84
CA SER A 260 7.67 23.63 7.48
C SER A 260 8.79 23.02 8.32
#